data_AF-F2SS85-F1
#
_entry.id   AF-F2SS85-F1
#
_cell.length_a   1.000
_cell.length_b   1.000
_cell.length_c   1.000
_cell.angle_alpha   90.00
_cell.angle_beta   90.00
_cell.angle_gamma   90.00
#
_symmetry.space_group_name_H-M   'P 1'
#
loop_
_entity.id
_entity.type
_entity.pdbx_description
1 polymer ?
#
loop_
_entity_poly.entity_id
_entity_poly.type
_entity_poly.pdbx_seq_one_letter_code
_entity_poly.pdbx_strand_id
1 'polypeptide(L)'
;MIRSFRFQSPLLRHSLRYSTASTPGVAPLFAKIKTDLKAAMRAKDKVRLDVLRGIISEVNNAAKTPKPIETDLSLLDLLRKRASNLEASGKEYAAADRQDLLAKAEEERKVVEEYAAQVETVSEDAIRAAVESAIAELKAASEKLAIGSVMKKVLAAGGALDGKPASKTAVAKIAGEMVKALEQK
;
A
#
# COMPACT_ATOMS: atom_id res chain seq x y z
N MET A 1 48.80 46.22 38.35
CA MET A 1 47.37 45.83 38.43
C MET A 1 46.92 45.37 37.06
N ILE A 2 46.88 44.06 36.80
CA ILE A 2 46.44 43.46 35.52
C ILE A 2 45.19 42.63 35.85
N ARG A 3 44.04 43.05 35.32
CA ARG A 3 42.74 42.40 35.55
C ARG A 3 42.64 41.13 34.71
N SER A 4 42.54 39.98 35.36
CA SER A 4 42.21 38.71 34.71
C SER A 4 40.79 38.79 34.13
N PHE A 5 40.67 38.88 32.80
CA PHE A 5 39.41 38.71 32.12
C PHE A 5 39.03 37.23 32.12
N ARG A 6 38.13 36.83 33.03
CA ARG A 6 37.37 35.58 32.88
C ARG A 6 36.25 35.86 31.87
N PHE A 7 36.42 35.43 30.63
CA PHE A 7 35.31 35.36 29.69
C PHE A 7 34.50 34.09 30.00
N GLN A 8 33.39 34.30 30.67
CA GLN A 8 32.34 33.31 30.91
C GLN A 8 31.66 33.02 29.56
N SER A 9 31.62 31.75 29.16
CA SER A 9 30.85 31.29 28.00
C SER A 9 29.35 31.32 28.31
N PRO A 10 28.51 31.44 27.26
CA PRO A 10 27.59 30.33 27.04
C PRO A 10 27.53 29.93 25.58
N LEU A 11 27.78 28.64 25.34
CA LEU A 11 27.43 27.95 24.12
C LEU A 11 25.90 27.93 23.99
N LEU A 12 25.34 28.85 23.22
CA LEU A 12 23.97 28.73 22.71
C LEU A 12 24.02 28.37 21.23
N ARG A 13 24.49 27.15 20.93
CA ARG A 13 24.12 26.48 19.68
C ARG A 13 22.62 26.19 19.76
N HIS A 14 21.81 27.15 19.32
CA HIS A 14 20.43 26.89 18.97
C HIS A 14 20.45 25.88 17.82
N SER A 15 20.26 24.60 18.14
CA SER A 15 19.90 23.63 17.11
C SER A 15 18.53 24.06 16.59
N LEU A 16 18.51 24.71 15.43
CA LEU A 16 17.27 24.87 14.67
C LEU A 16 16.74 23.46 14.40
N ARG A 17 15.77 23.04 15.21
CA ARG A 17 15.01 21.83 14.95
C ARG A 17 14.11 22.17 13.78
N TYR A 18 14.56 21.83 12.57
CA TYR A 18 13.68 21.81 11.41
C TYR A 18 12.62 20.73 11.66
N SER A 19 11.49 21.13 12.23
CA SER A 19 10.28 20.32 12.28
C SER A 19 9.52 20.58 11.00
N THR A 20 9.76 19.77 9.97
CA THR A 20 8.91 19.74 8.77
C THR A 20 7.59 19.05 9.14
N ALA A 21 6.72 19.77 9.85
CA ALA A 21 5.36 19.33 10.20
C ALA A 21 4.37 19.51 9.04
N SER A 22 4.84 19.43 7.79
CA SER A 22 3.98 19.23 6.63
C SER A 22 4.11 17.77 6.25
N THR A 23 3.12 16.95 6.61
CA THR A 23 3.02 15.60 6.05
C THR A 23 1.99 15.68 4.92
N PRO A 24 2.40 15.93 3.67
CA PRO A 24 1.47 15.93 2.55
C PRO A 24 0.90 14.50 2.39
N GLY A 25 -0.42 14.39 2.24
CA GLY A 25 -1.10 13.22 1.68
C GLY A 25 -0.76 11.86 2.30
N VAL A 26 -0.83 11.71 3.63
CA VAL A 26 -0.67 10.38 4.25
C VAL A 26 -1.93 9.57 4.02
N ALA A 27 -1.82 8.49 3.24
CA ALA A 27 -2.86 7.47 3.11
C ALA A 27 -3.39 7.07 4.51
N PRO A 28 -4.72 7.05 4.76
CA PRO A 28 -5.28 6.80 6.09
C PRO A 28 -4.84 5.46 6.69
N LEU A 29 -4.57 4.44 5.87
CA LEU A 29 -3.99 3.19 6.34
C LEU A 29 -2.54 3.37 6.83
N PHE A 30 -1.74 4.18 6.15
CA PHE A 30 -0.36 4.45 6.56
C PHE A 30 -0.31 5.20 7.91
N ALA A 31 -1.31 6.06 8.18
CA ALA A 31 -1.46 6.67 9.50
C ALA A 31 -1.71 5.62 10.59
N LYS A 32 -2.58 4.63 10.34
CA LYS A 32 -2.83 3.50 11.27
C LYS A 32 -1.57 2.66 11.52
N ILE A 33 -0.84 2.30 10.46
CA ILE A 33 0.44 1.57 10.58
C ILE A 33 1.44 2.30 11.49
N LYS A 34 1.50 3.63 11.41
CA LYS A 34 2.35 4.45 12.30
C LYS A 34 1.85 4.47 13.75
N THR A 35 0.54 4.47 13.99
CA THR A 35 -0.01 4.37 15.35
C THR A 35 0.23 2.99 15.94
N ASP A 36 0.05 1.95 15.14
CA ASP A 36 0.18 0.55 15.55
C ASP A 36 1.64 0.19 15.80
N LEU A 37 2.59 0.82 15.09
CA LEU A 37 4.01 0.70 15.42
C LEU A 37 4.28 1.13 16.87
N LYS A 38 3.67 2.25 17.32
CA LYS A 38 3.84 2.72 18.71
C LYS A 38 3.16 1.77 19.69
N ALA A 39 2.02 1.18 19.33
CA ALA A 39 1.35 0.18 20.15
C ALA A 39 2.21 -1.10 20.27
N ALA A 40 2.75 -1.62 19.17
CA ALA A 40 3.63 -2.78 19.14
C ALA A 40 4.91 -2.57 19.98
N MET A 41 5.49 -1.36 19.95
CA MET A 41 6.62 -0.99 20.80
C MET A 41 6.29 -1.08 22.29
N ARG A 42 5.06 -0.69 22.70
CA ARG A 42 4.62 -0.77 24.10
C ARG A 42 4.30 -2.21 24.51
N ALA A 43 3.67 -2.97 23.62
CA ALA A 43 3.32 -4.37 23.83
C ALA A 43 4.54 -5.31 23.77
N LYS A 44 5.70 -4.83 23.31
CA LYS A 44 6.93 -5.62 23.06
C LYS A 44 6.71 -6.81 22.11
N ASP A 45 5.72 -6.70 21.23
CA ASP A 45 5.48 -7.67 20.15
C ASP A 45 6.53 -7.47 19.07
N LYS A 46 7.58 -8.31 19.10
CA LYS A 46 8.73 -8.20 18.20
C LYS A 46 8.35 -8.48 16.75
N VAL A 47 7.47 -9.45 16.49
CA VAL A 47 7.09 -9.87 15.14
C VAL A 47 6.31 -8.77 14.45
N ARG A 48 5.24 -8.26 15.08
CA ARG A 48 4.48 -7.13 14.52
C ARG A 48 5.38 -5.92 14.29
N LEU A 49 6.25 -5.62 15.25
CA LEU A 49 7.14 -4.46 15.18
C LEU A 49 8.13 -4.54 14.01
N ASP A 50 8.71 -5.72 13.75
CA ASP A 50 9.64 -5.93 12.64
C ASP A 50 8.92 -5.76 11.28
N VAL A 51 7.71 -6.33 11.15
CA VAL A 51 6.86 -6.18 9.96
C VAL A 51 6.50 -4.71 9.71
N LEU A 52 6.00 -4.01 10.73
CA LEU A 52 5.57 -2.61 10.61
C LEU A 52 6.73 -1.68 10.24
N ARG A 53 7.92 -1.89 10.83
CA ARG A 53 9.12 -1.13 10.46
C ARG A 53 9.55 -1.40 9.03
N GLY A 54 9.47 -2.65 8.59
CA GLY A 54 9.74 -3.04 7.22
C GLY A 54 8.83 -2.31 6.23
N ILE A 55 7.52 -2.31 6.48
CA ILE A 55 6.53 -1.62 5.63
C ILE A 55 6.84 -0.12 5.55
N ILE A 56 7.09 0.53 6.69
CA ILE A 56 7.44 1.96 6.72
C ILE A 56 8.72 2.25 5.93
N SER A 57 9.70 1.35 6.01
CA SER A 57 10.97 1.49 5.29
C SER A 57 10.77 1.36 3.79
N GLU A 58 9.93 0.42 3.35
CA GLU A 58 9.57 0.25 1.93
C GLU A 58 8.80 1.45 1.39
N VAL A 59 7.85 2.01 2.15
CA VAL A 59 7.14 3.24 1.78
C VAL A 59 8.11 4.42 1.66
N ASN A 60 9.02 4.59 2.63
CA ASN A 60 10.04 5.64 2.59
C ASN A 60 11.03 5.46 1.42
N ASN A 61 11.33 4.22 1.05
CA ASN A 61 12.17 3.92 -0.11
C ASN A 61 11.42 4.23 -1.41
N ALA A 62 10.14 3.87 -1.51
CA ALA A 62 9.31 4.19 -2.67
C ALA A 62 9.15 5.70 -2.87
N ALA A 63 9.06 6.48 -1.78
CA ALA A 63 9.01 7.95 -1.85
C ALA A 63 10.26 8.60 -2.48
N LYS A 64 11.41 7.90 -2.50
CA LYS A 64 12.64 8.36 -3.16
C LYS A 64 12.71 7.99 -4.64
N THR A 65 11.80 7.13 -5.10
CA THR A 65 11.72 6.68 -6.49
C THR A 65 10.68 7.49 -7.26
N PRO A 66 10.68 7.47 -8.61
CA PRO A 66 9.68 8.17 -9.42
C PRO A 66 8.23 7.67 -9.25
N LYS A 67 7.99 6.63 -8.43
CA LYS A 67 6.67 6.06 -8.13
C LYS A 67 6.40 6.09 -6.62
N PRO A 68 6.07 7.26 -6.05
CA PRO A 68 5.74 7.38 -4.63
C PRO A 68 4.43 6.66 -4.29
N ILE A 69 4.37 6.13 -3.06
CA ILE A 69 3.17 5.48 -2.51
C ILE A 69 2.41 6.52 -1.72
N GLU A 70 1.41 7.13 -2.34
CA GLU A 70 0.59 8.21 -1.75
C GLU A 70 -0.84 7.75 -1.42
N THR A 71 -1.32 6.69 -2.08
CA THR A 71 -2.68 6.18 -1.95
C THR A 71 -2.73 4.83 -1.23
N ASP A 72 -3.85 4.53 -0.55
CA ASP A 72 -4.05 3.23 0.11
C ASP A 72 -3.96 2.06 -0.87
N LEU A 73 -4.34 2.27 -2.14
CA LEU A 73 -4.21 1.30 -3.22
C LEU A 73 -2.75 0.91 -3.48
N SER A 74 -1.88 1.90 -3.61
CA SER A 74 -0.45 1.67 -3.81
C SER A 74 0.18 0.99 -2.60
N LEU A 75 -0.33 1.27 -1.39
CA LEU A 75 0.09 0.61 -0.17
C LEU A 75 -0.38 -0.85 -0.12
N LEU A 76 -1.61 -1.15 -0.56
CA LEU A 76 -2.11 -2.51 -0.68
C LEU A 76 -1.28 -3.35 -1.66
N ASP A 77 -0.89 -2.79 -2.81
CA ASP A 77 -0.03 -3.47 -3.77
C ASP A 77 1.34 -3.82 -3.16
N LEU A 78 1.90 -2.93 -2.32
CA LEU A 78 3.11 -3.20 -1.54
C LEU A 78 2.89 -4.33 -0.52
N LEU A 79 1.78 -4.32 0.23
CA LEU A 79 1.47 -5.37 1.20
C LEU A 79 1.32 -6.74 0.52
N ARG A 80 0.66 -6.81 -0.65
CA ARG A 80 0.53 -8.03 -1.45
C ARG A 80 1.88 -8.54 -1.94
N LYS A 81 2.74 -7.65 -2.43
CA LYS A 81 4.11 -8.00 -2.84
C LYS A 81 4.89 -8.57 -1.66
N ARG A 82 4.78 -7.94 -0.49
CA ARG A 82 5.44 -8.41 0.74
C ARG A 82 4.94 -9.79 1.17
N ALA A 83 3.63 -10.04 1.14
CA ALA A 83 3.05 -11.35 1.44
C ALA A 83 3.56 -12.44 0.49
N SER A 84 3.63 -12.14 -0.82
CA SER A 84 4.19 -13.07 -1.81
C SER A 84 5.68 -13.35 -1.57
N ASN A 85 6.46 -12.35 -1.18
CA ASN A 85 7.86 -12.52 -0.85
C ASN A 85 8.04 -13.40 0.39
N LEU A 86 7.23 -13.19 1.43
CA LEU A 86 7.25 -14.02 2.64
C LEU A 86 6.87 -15.48 2.35
N GLU A 87 5.91 -15.70 1.45
CA GLU A 87 5.57 -17.04 0.98
C GLU A 87 6.72 -17.70 0.22
N ALA A 88 7.39 -16.96 -0.67
CA ALA A 88 8.55 -17.46 -1.40
C ALA A 88 9.71 -17.80 -0.45
N SER A 89 10.04 -16.89 0.47
CA SER A 89 11.06 -17.14 1.49
C SER A 89 10.70 -18.31 2.40
N GLY A 90 9.43 -18.47 2.76
CA GLY A 90 8.95 -19.63 3.51
C GLY A 90 9.23 -20.95 2.78
N LYS A 91 8.96 -21.01 1.47
CA LYS A 91 9.27 -22.20 0.65
C LYS A 91 10.77 -22.49 0.60
N GLU A 92 11.60 -21.45 0.51
CA GLU A 92 13.07 -21.59 0.55
C GLU A 92 13.56 -22.08 1.92
N TYR A 93 13.00 -21.58 3.03
CA TYR A 93 13.35 -22.04 4.38
C TYR A 93 12.91 -23.48 4.64
N ALA A 94 11.75 -23.87 4.11
CA ALA A 94 11.29 -25.25 4.16
C ALA A 94 12.23 -26.17 3.36
N ALA A 95 12.68 -25.75 2.18
CA ALA A 95 13.64 -26.51 1.37
C ALA A 95 15.03 -26.62 2.02
N ALA A 96 15.37 -25.70 2.93
CA ALA A 96 16.63 -25.69 3.68
C ALA A 96 16.53 -26.34 5.08
N ASP A 97 15.43 -27.03 5.39
CA ASP A 97 15.14 -27.65 6.70
C ASP A 97 15.22 -26.69 7.91
N ARG A 98 14.98 -25.38 7.68
CA ARG A 98 14.99 -24.34 8.72
C ARG A 98 13.59 -24.00 9.21
N GLN A 99 13.02 -24.87 10.03
CA GLN A 99 11.66 -24.69 10.56
C GLN A 99 11.51 -23.47 11.49
N ASP A 100 12.58 -23.06 12.15
CA ASP A 100 12.61 -21.85 12.98
C ASP A 100 12.32 -20.57 12.14
N LEU A 101 12.88 -20.51 10.94
CA LEU A 101 12.69 -19.38 10.03
C LEU A 101 11.35 -19.46 9.29
N LEU A 102 10.88 -20.67 8.98
CA LEU A 102 9.56 -20.88 8.39
C LEU A 102 8.45 -20.38 9.31
N ALA A 103 8.45 -20.80 10.58
CA ALA A 103 7.44 -20.36 11.55
C ALA A 103 7.42 -18.84 11.69
N LYS A 104 8.61 -18.22 11.73
CA LYS A 104 8.73 -16.75 11.77
C LYS A 104 8.16 -16.08 10.53
N ALA A 105 8.47 -16.58 9.33
CA ALA A 105 7.95 -16.03 8.07
C ALA A 105 6.42 -16.16 7.98
N GLU A 106 5.85 -17.26 8.48
CA GLU A 106 4.40 -17.45 8.55
C GLU A 106 3.71 -16.50 9.54
N GLU A 107 4.31 -16.25 10.71
CA GLU A 107 3.80 -15.27 11.66
C GLU A 107 3.85 -13.84 11.07
N GLU A 108 4.97 -13.47 10.43
CA GLU A 108 5.10 -12.19 9.73
C GLU A 108 4.05 -12.06 8.61
N ARG A 109 3.81 -13.14 7.85
CA ARG A 109 2.82 -13.17 6.78
C ARG A 109 1.40 -12.92 7.32
N LYS A 110 1.02 -13.59 8.41
CA LYS A 110 -0.30 -13.40 9.05
C LYS A 110 -0.54 -11.94 9.43
N VAL A 111 0.48 -11.27 9.98
CA VAL A 111 0.40 -9.85 10.32
C VAL A 111 0.19 -8.99 9.06
N VAL A 112 0.94 -9.25 7.99
CA VAL A 112 0.77 -8.51 6.71
C VAL A 112 -0.62 -8.73 6.13
N GLU A 113 -1.14 -9.95 6.17
CA GLU A 113 -2.48 -10.29 5.68
C GLU A 113 -3.59 -9.63 6.49
N GLU A 114 -3.44 -9.52 7.81
CA GLU A 114 -4.36 -8.77 8.68
C GLU A 114 -4.48 -7.30 8.22
N TYR A 115 -3.36 -6.63 7.96
CA TYR A 115 -3.39 -5.25 7.45
C TYR A 115 -3.89 -5.15 6.01
N ALA A 116 -3.62 -6.16 5.17
CA ALA A 116 -4.15 -6.20 3.81
C ALA A 116 -5.69 -6.37 3.80
N ALA A 117 -6.23 -7.17 4.72
CA ALA A 117 -7.67 -7.38 4.87
C ALA A 117 -8.40 -6.16 5.45
N GLN A 118 -7.72 -5.30 6.22
CA GLN A 118 -8.26 -4.02 6.67
C GLN A 118 -8.46 -3.01 5.53
N VAL A 119 -7.81 -3.21 4.37
CA VAL A 119 -8.11 -2.44 3.18
C VAL A 119 -9.39 -3.02 2.59
N GLU A 120 -10.49 -2.32 2.79
CA GLU A 120 -11.77 -2.64 2.19
C GLU A 120 -11.67 -2.44 0.67
N THR A 121 -11.11 -3.42 -0.01
CA THR A 121 -11.13 -3.48 -1.47
C THR A 121 -12.56 -3.68 -1.92
N VAL A 122 -12.96 -2.97 -2.97
CA VAL A 122 -14.25 -3.20 -3.62
C VAL A 122 -14.38 -4.69 -3.92
N SER A 123 -15.47 -5.32 -3.47
CA SER A 123 -15.73 -6.73 -3.74
C SER A 123 -15.71 -6.97 -5.25
N GLU A 124 -15.27 -8.15 -5.67
CA GLU A 124 -15.22 -8.52 -7.09
C GLU A 124 -16.59 -8.37 -7.75
N ASP A 125 -17.67 -8.59 -7.01
CA ASP A 125 -19.04 -8.41 -7.49
C ASP A 125 -19.40 -6.95 -7.74
N ALA A 126 -18.96 -6.03 -6.88
CA ALA A 126 -19.16 -4.60 -7.09
C ALA A 126 -18.27 -4.07 -8.24
N ILE A 127 -17.11 -4.69 -8.48
CA ILE A 127 -16.28 -4.42 -9.67
C ILE A 127 -16.99 -4.93 -10.92
N ARG A 128 -17.58 -6.13 -10.90
CA ARG A 128 -18.36 -6.68 -12.03
C ARG A 128 -19.55 -5.78 -12.36
N ALA A 129 -20.34 -5.39 -11.36
CA ALA A 129 -21.48 -4.50 -11.58
C ALA A 129 -21.06 -3.14 -12.18
N ALA A 130 -19.94 -2.58 -11.72
CA ALA A 130 -19.39 -1.34 -12.29
C ALA A 130 -18.91 -1.52 -13.75
N VAL A 131 -18.28 -2.65 -14.06
CA VAL A 131 -17.84 -2.99 -15.42
C VAL A 131 -19.03 -3.25 -16.34
N GLU A 132 -20.08 -3.93 -15.87
CA GLU A 132 -21.33 -4.15 -16.60
C GLU A 132 -22.03 -2.84 -16.95
N SER A 133 -22.15 -1.92 -16.00
CA SER A 133 -22.70 -0.58 -16.23
C SER A 133 -21.90 0.18 -17.29
N ALA A 134 -20.56 0.15 -17.19
CA ALA A 134 -19.70 0.82 -18.17
C ALA A 134 -19.81 0.19 -19.57
N ILE A 135 -19.95 -1.13 -19.67
CA ILE A 135 -20.16 -1.83 -20.94
C ILE A 135 -21.53 -1.46 -21.53
N ALA A 136 -22.58 -1.35 -20.72
CA ALA A 136 -23.91 -0.95 -21.18
C ALA A 136 -23.90 0.49 -21.74
N GLU A 137 -23.22 1.42 -21.07
CA GLU A 137 -23.05 2.80 -21.55
C GLU A 137 -22.23 2.87 -22.84
N LEU A 138 -21.16 2.09 -22.96
CA LEU A 138 -20.34 2.05 -24.18
C LEU A 138 -21.10 1.44 -25.36
N LYS A 139 -21.97 0.45 -25.11
CA LYS A 139 -22.91 -0.07 -26.12
C LYS A 139 -23.92 0.99 -26.56
N ALA A 140 -24.49 1.75 -25.61
CA ALA A 140 -25.41 2.85 -25.92
C ALA A 140 -24.73 3.97 -26.74
N ALA A 141 -23.45 4.20 -26.52
CA ALA A 141 -22.63 5.17 -27.27
C ALA A 141 -22.10 4.64 -28.62
N SER A 142 -22.33 3.37 -28.98
CA SER A 142 -21.80 2.72 -30.18
C SER A 142 -20.27 2.83 -30.33
N GLU A 143 -19.55 2.89 -29.21
CA GLU A 143 -18.09 2.92 -29.19
C GLU A 143 -17.51 1.49 -29.22
N LYS A 144 -16.27 1.35 -29.70
CA LYS A 144 -15.58 0.05 -29.71
C LYS A 144 -15.45 -0.49 -28.28
N LEU A 145 -16.02 -1.68 -28.07
CA LEU A 145 -15.88 -2.51 -26.88
C LEU A 145 -14.45 -3.07 -26.81
N ALA A 146 -13.50 -2.24 -26.43
CA ALA A 146 -12.14 -2.65 -26.12
C ALA A 146 -11.91 -2.57 -24.61
N ILE A 147 -11.07 -3.46 -24.09
CA ILE A 147 -10.68 -3.51 -22.67
C ILE A 147 -10.20 -2.13 -22.18
N GLY A 148 -9.43 -1.41 -23.03
CA GLY A 148 -8.95 -0.06 -22.74
C GLY A 148 -10.06 0.99 -22.63
N SER A 149 -11.13 0.88 -23.44
CA SER A 149 -12.29 1.79 -23.40
C SER A 149 -13.08 1.62 -22.11
N VAL A 150 -13.31 0.36 -21.71
CA VAL A 150 -14.00 -0.01 -20.47
C VAL A 150 -13.20 0.47 -19.26
N MET A 151 -11.89 0.22 -19.22
CA MET A 151 -11.02 0.73 -18.15
C MET A 151 -11.04 2.25 -18.06
N LYS A 152 -10.99 2.95 -19.21
CA LYS A 152 -11.03 4.42 -19.22
C LYS A 152 -12.33 4.97 -18.65
N LYS A 153 -13.47 4.33 -18.93
CA LYS A 153 -14.79 4.75 -18.43
C LYS A 153 -14.96 4.46 -16.94
N VAL A 154 -14.53 3.28 -16.50
CA VAL A 154 -14.64 2.82 -15.11
C VAL A 154 -13.70 3.60 -14.17
N LEU A 155 -12.51 3.99 -14.66
CA LEU A 155 -11.47 4.70 -13.89
C LEU A 155 -11.43 6.22 -14.16
N ALA A 156 -12.30 6.76 -15.01
CA ALA A 156 -12.40 8.22 -15.23
C ALA A 156 -12.97 8.93 -14.00
N ALA A 157 -12.66 10.22 -13.85
CA ALA A 157 -13.24 11.07 -12.81
C ALA A 157 -14.78 11.09 -12.94
N GLY A 158 -15.48 10.63 -11.90
CA GLY A 158 -16.94 10.41 -11.89
C GLY A 158 -17.41 9.01 -12.30
N GLY A 159 -16.51 8.06 -12.56
CA GLY A 159 -16.84 6.65 -12.83
C GLY A 159 -17.25 5.87 -11.57
N ALA A 160 -17.90 4.71 -11.75
CA ALA A 160 -18.41 3.87 -10.66
C ALA A 160 -17.32 3.37 -9.66
N LEU A 161 -16.05 3.41 -10.07
CA LEU A 161 -14.87 3.07 -9.25
C LEU A 161 -13.97 4.28 -8.96
N ASP A 162 -14.41 5.51 -9.23
CA ASP A 162 -13.67 6.71 -8.86
C ASP A 162 -13.54 6.81 -7.33
N GLY A 163 -12.32 6.99 -6.84
CA GLY A 163 -12.00 7.03 -5.41
C GLY A 163 -12.12 5.71 -4.64
N LYS A 164 -12.58 4.61 -5.25
CA LYS A 164 -12.65 3.30 -4.58
C LYS A 164 -11.36 2.50 -4.79
N PRO A 165 -10.85 1.78 -3.77
CA PRO A 165 -9.68 0.94 -3.89
C PRO A 165 -9.97 -0.34 -4.71
N ALA A 166 -10.15 -0.17 -6.03
CA ALA A 166 -10.28 -1.27 -6.97
C ALA A 166 -8.92 -1.59 -7.60
N SER A 167 -8.53 -2.87 -7.59
CA SER A 167 -7.28 -3.27 -8.25
C SER A 167 -7.45 -3.19 -9.76
N LYS A 168 -6.59 -2.40 -10.42
CA LYS A 168 -6.60 -2.22 -11.89
C LYS A 168 -6.47 -3.55 -12.63
N THR A 169 -5.77 -4.50 -12.03
CA THR A 169 -5.59 -5.87 -12.53
C THR A 169 -6.87 -6.71 -12.49
N ALA A 170 -7.68 -6.61 -11.43
CA ALA A 170 -8.98 -7.29 -11.37
C ALA A 170 -9.96 -6.69 -12.38
N VAL A 171 -10.01 -5.36 -12.50
CA VAL A 171 -10.85 -4.69 -13.50
C VAL A 171 -10.47 -5.12 -14.92
N ALA A 172 -9.18 -5.20 -15.23
CA ALA A 172 -8.70 -5.65 -16.54
C ALA A 172 -9.04 -7.12 -16.85
N LYS A 173 -8.93 -8.01 -15.85
CA LYS A 173 -9.31 -9.42 -16.00
C LYS A 173 -10.80 -9.57 -16.25
N ILE A 174 -11.63 -8.97 -15.40
CA ILE A 174 -13.10 -9.03 -15.49
C ILE A 174 -13.57 -8.39 -16.81
N ALA A 175 -13.07 -7.21 -17.17
CA ALA A 175 -13.40 -6.59 -18.45
C ALA A 175 -12.97 -7.47 -19.64
N GLY A 176 -11.81 -8.13 -19.56
CA GLY A 176 -11.34 -9.06 -20.59
C GLY A 176 -12.22 -10.31 -20.71
N GLU A 177 -12.68 -10.88 -19.59
CA GLU A 177 -13.62 -12.00 -19.56
C GLU A 177 -14.98 -11.60 -20.16
N MET A 178 -15.51 -10.44 -19.77
CA MET A 178 -16.82 -9.97 -20.24
C MET A 178 -16.81 -9.54 -21.71
N VAL A 179 -15.75 -8.89 -22.18
CA VAL A 179 -15.62 -8.54 -23.61
C VAL A 179 -15.46 -9.79 -24.47
N LYS A 180 -14.66 -10.77 -24.06
CA LYS A 180 -14.55 -12.06 -24.76
C LYS A 180 -15.87 -12.82 -24.80
N ALA A 181 -16.63 -12.82 -23.70
CA ALA A 181 -17.95 -13.44 -23.65
C ALA A 181 -18.98 -12.77 -24.59
N LEU A 182 -18.77 -11.50 -24.94
CA LEU A 182 -19.59 -10.77 -25.91
C LEU A 182 -19.13 -10.95 -27.36
N GLU A 183 -17.84 -11.22 -27.61
CA GLU A 183 -17.30 -11.51 -28.95
C GLU A 183 -17.55 -12.97 -29.39
N GLN A 184 -17.80 -13.89 -28.45
CA GLN A 184 -18.11 -15.29 -28.74
C GLN A 184 -19.61 -15.57 -28.98
N LYS A 185 -20.45 -14.53 -28.98
CA LYS A 185 -21.89 -14.59 -29.32
C LYS A 185 -22.14 -13.88 -30.64
#